data_AF-A0A937U6G0-F1
#
_entry.id   AF-A0A937U6G0-F1
#
_cell.length_a   1.000
_cell.length_b   1.000
_cell.length_c   1.000
_cell.angle_alpha   90.00
_cell.angle_beta   90.00
_cell.angle_gamma   90.00
#
_symmetry.space_group_name_H-M   'P 1'
#
loop_
_entity.id
_entity.type
_entity.pdbx_description
1 polymer ?
#
loop_
_entity_poly.entity_id
_entity_poly.type
_entity_poly.pdbx_seq_one_letter_code
_entity_poly.pdbx_strand_id
1 'polypeptide(L)'
;MVFSINDKEILTKLYKYELFRSNEQLRIDVHEIMAGKTNHKFFAVPNQFREDRKAKKDYFGFGDSEKEALQDCLDKIKDLPIQVIIPYDT
;
A
#
# COMPACT_ATOMS: atom_id res chain seq x y z
N MET A 1 0.16 8.53 23.09
CA MET A 1 0.38 9.54 22.04
C MET A 1 -1.00 9.98 21.56
N VAL A 2 -1.31 11.28 21.53
CA VAL A 2 -2.63 11.79 21.12
C VAL A 2 -2.40 12.70 19.92
N PHE A 3 -3.03 12.36 18.79
CA PHE A 3 -2.99 13.16 17.56
C PHE A 3 -4.28 13.96 17.45
N SER A 4 -4.20 15.20 16.99
CA SER A 4 -5.36 16.04 16.70
C SER A 4 -5.57 16.11 15.20
N ILE A 5 -6.61 15.44 14.70
CA ILE A 5 -6.99 15.40 13.27
C ILE A 5 -8.51 15.61 13.12
N ASN A 6 -8.97 16.05 11.95
CA ASN A 6 -10.39 16.25 11.66
C ASN A 6 -11.15 14.91 11.47
N ASP A 7 -12.48 14.94 11.59
CA ASP A 7 -13.34 13.73 11.54
C ASP A 7 -13.25 12.89 10.25
N LYS A 8 -12.78 13.49 9.15
CA LYS A 8 -12.63 12.82 7.84
C LYS A 8 -11.17 12.52 7.48
N GLU A 9 -10.25 12.79 8.39
CA GLU A 9 -8.82 12.55 8.18
C GLU A 9 -8.42 11.19 8.73
N ILE A 10 -7.39 10.62 8.10
CA ILE A 10 -6.71 9.42 8.57
C ILE A 10 -5.23 9.74 8.59
N LEU A 11 -4.60 9.56 9.74
CA LEU A 11 -3.16 9.68 9.90
C LEU A 11 -2.57 8.28 9.96
N THR A 12 -1.55 8.03 9.14
CA THR A 12 -0.89 6.73 9.07
C THR A 12 0.62 6.85 9.23
N LYS A 13 1.22 5.90 9.93
CA LYS A 13 2.67 5.66 9.90
C LYS A 13 2.98 4.76 8.71
N LEU A 14 4.09 5.03 8.03
CA LEU A 14 4.49 4.31 6.81
C LEU A 14 5.67 3.37 7.06
N TYR A 15 5.54 2.16 6.54
CA TYR A 15 6.63 1.21 6.34
C TYR A 15 6.84 1.03 4.84
N LYS A 16 8.08 1.23 4.38
CA LYS A 16 8.40 1.25 2.95
C LYS A 16 9.18 0.00 2.58
N TYR A 17 8.73 -0.67 1.53
CA TYR A 17 9.33 -1.87 0.98
C TYR A 17 9.67 -1.67 -0.50
N GLU A 18 10.77 -2.27 -0.93
CA GLU A 18 11.16 -2.35 -2.33
C GLU A 18 11.16 -3.80 -2.78
N LEU A 19 10.41 -4.09 -3.84
CA LEU A 19 10.33 -5.39 -4.47
C LEU A 19 11.03 -5.30 -5.83
N PHE A 20 12.12 -6.03 -5.98
CA PHE A 20 12.83 -6.19 -7.25
C PHE A 20 12.28 -7.41 -8.01
N ARG A 21 11.87 -7.20 -9.26
CA ARG A 21 11.45 -8.25 -10.20
C ARG A 21 12.31 -8.18 -11.44
N SER A 22 13.36 -9.00 -11.46
CA SER A 22 14.38 -8.98 -12.52
C SER A 22 14.95 -7.57 -12.72
N ASN A 23 14.52 -6.85 -13.76
CA ASN A 23 15.01 -5.52 -14.11
C ASN A 23 14.05 -4.39 -13.71
N GLU A 24 12.93 -4.72 -13.06
CA GLU A 24 11.91 -3.76 -12.65
C GLU A 24 11.83 -3.68 -11.12
N GLN A 25 11.39 -2.53 -10.62
CA GLN A 25 11.24 -2.28 -9.19
C GLN A 25 9.83 -1.77 -8.90
N LEU A 26 9.23 -2.31 -7.84
CA LEU A 26 7.95 -1.89 -7.31
C LEU A 26 8.12 -1.48 -5.86
N ARG A 27 7.55 -0.33 -5.46
CA ARG A 27 7.51 0.07 -4.06
C ARG A 27 6.20 -0.40 -3.44
N ILE A 28 6.23 -0.83 -2.19
CA ILE A 28 5.03 -1.15 -1.42
C ILE A 28 5.07 -0.31 -0.15
N ASP A 29 4.05 0.52 0.04
CA ASP A 29 3.87 1.31 1.24
C ASP A 29 2.83 0.62 2.13
N VAL A 30 3.24 0.19 3.34
CA VAL A 30 2.32 -0.33 4.35
C VAL A 30 1.97 0.78 5.32
N HIS A 31 0.69 1.09 5.41
CA HIS A 31 0.12 2.10 6.28
C HIS A 31 -0.36 1.45 7.58
N GLU A 32 0.18 1.87 8.71
CA GLU A 32 -0.38 1.63 10.05
C GLU A 32 -1.23 2.82 10.46
N ILE A 33 -2.48 2.57 10.84
CA ILE A 33 -3.40 3.63 11.25
C ILE A 33 -3.02 4.14 12.64
N MET A 34 -2.66 5.43 12.72
CA MET A 34 -2.31 6.10 13.99
C MET A 34 -3.48 6.90 14.56
N ALA A 35 -4.37 7.42 13.69
CA ALA A 35 -5.61 8.08 14.05
C ALA A 35 -6.60 8.10 12.87
N GLY A 36 -7.91 8.20 13.16
CA GLY A 36 -9.00 8.16 12.17
C GLY A 36 -9.81 6.87 12.22
N LYS A 37 -10.93 6.80 11.48
CA LYS A 37 -11.82 5.62 11.44
C LYS A 37 -11.63 4.81 10.16
N THR A 38 -11.42 3.51 10.30
CA THR A 38 -11.22 2.55 9.20
C THR A 38 -11.53 1.13 9.67
N ASN A 39 -11.81 0.23 8.73
CA ASN A 39 -12.14 -1.18 9.00
C ASN A 39 -10.91 -2.06 9.25
N HIS A 40 -9.71 -1.59 8.92
CA HIS A 40 -8.45 -2.34 9.07
C HIS A 40 -7.38 -1.49 9.73
N LYS A 41 -6.53 -2.12 10.56
CA LYS A 41 -5.42 -1.46 11.25
C LYS A 41 -4.20 -1.24 10.35
N PHE A 42 -4.00 -2.13 9.37
CA PHE A 42 -2.96 -2.01 8.37
C PHE A 42 -3.52 -2.19 6.95
N PHE A 43 -2.98 -1.43 6.01
CA PHE A 43 -3.18 -1.69 4.59
C PHE A 43 -1.90 -1.43 3.80
N ALA A 44 -1.63 -2.26 2.81
CA ALA A 44 -0.45 -2.20 1.95
C ALA A 44 -0.86 -1.75 0.55
N VAL A 45 -0.13 -0.79 -0.01
CA VAL A 45 -0.40 -0.22 -1.32
C VAL A 45 0.82 -0.44 -2.23
N PRO A 46 0.69 -1.19 -3.33
CA PRO A 46 1.74 -1.23 -4.35
C PRO A 46 1.75 0.10 -5.11
N ASN A 47 2.83 0.86 -5.00
CA ASN A 47 2.99 2.20 -5.56
C ASN A 47 4.20 2.27 -6.51
N GLN A 48 4.22 3.30 -7.36
CA GLN A 48 5.43 3.74 -8.07
C GLN A 48 6.04 4.94 -7.34
N PHE A 49 7.31 5.25 -7.62
CA PHE A 49 8.02 6.41 -7.05
C PHE A 49 7.35 7.76 -7.36
N ARG A 50 6.42 7.82 -8.32
CA ARG A 50 5.67 9.04 -8.67
C ARG A 50 4.29 9.02 -8.00
N GLU A 51 4.05 10.02 -7.16
CA GLU A 51 2.85 10.14 -6.30
C GLU A 51 1.53 10.40 -7.07
N ASP A 52 1.61 10.62 -8.38
CA ASP A 52 0.46 10.84 -9.27
C ASP A 52 -0.23 9.54 -9.74
N ARG A 53 0.39 8.37 -9.52
CA ARG A 53 -0.15 7.07 -9.91
C ARG A 53 -0.47 6.20 -8.70
N LYS A 54 -1.74 5.79 -8.57
CA LYS A 54 -2.20 4.88 -7.51
C LYS A 54 -2.57 3.54 -8.13
N ALA A 55 -2.10 2.44 -7.53
CA ALA A 55 -2.61 1.12 -7.91
C ALA A 55 -4.12 1.05 -7.72
N LYS A 56 -4.77 0.19 -8.51
CA LYS A 56 -6.18 -0.14 -8.29
C LYS A 56 -6.33 -0.71 -6.87
N LYS A 57 -7.42 -0.36 -6.19
CA LYS A 57 -7.73 -0.86 -4.84
C LYS A 57 -7.73 -2.39 -4.75
N ASP A 58 -7.98 -3.07 -5.87
CA ASP A 58 -7.96 -4.53 -6.00
C ASP A 58 -6.61 -5.16 -5.63
N TYR A 59 -5.52 -4.40 -5.70
CA TYR A 59 -4.18 -4.85 -5.34
C TYR A 59 -3.75 -4.44 -3.93
N PHE A 60 -4.63 -3.80 -3.15
CA PHE A 60 -4.31 -3.41 -1.79
C PHE A 60 -4.30 -4.65 -0.91
N GLY A 61 -3.26 -4.76 -0.07
CA GLY A 61 -3.24 -5.74 1.01
C GLY A 61 -3.91 -5.19 2.26
N PHE A 62 -4.60 -6.02 3.04
CA PHE A 62 -5.19 -5.64 4.32
C PHE A 62 -4.79 -6.64 5.41
N GLY A 63 -4.65 -6.16 6.64
CA GLY A 63 -4.32 -7.03 7.77
C GLY A 63 -4.38 -6.32 9.12
N ASP A 64 -4.22 -7.10 10.18
CA ASP A 64 -4.15 -6.61 11.56
C ASP A 64 -2.71 -6.36 12.00
N SER A 65 -1.75 -6.74 11.15
CA SER A 65 -0.32 -6.42 11.27
C SER A 65 0.30 -5.95 9.95
N GLU A 66 1.47 -5.30 10.06
CA GLU A 66 2.31 -4.91 8.92
C GLU A 66 2.62 -6.11 8.01
N LYS A 67 2.99 -7.25 8.61
CA LYS A 67 3.34 -8.47 7.89
C LYS A 67 2.16 -9.06 7.13
N GLU A 68 0.99 -9.13 7.76
CA GLU A 68 -0.23 -9.65 7.12
C GLU A 68 -0.66 -8.78 5.94
N ALA A 69 -0.69 -7.46 6.12
CA ALA A 69 -1.05 -6.55 5.03
C ALA A 69 -0.03 -6.64 3.87
N LEU A 70 1.27 -6.72 4.18
CA LEU A 70 2.30 -6.91 3.16
C LEU A 70 2.13 -8.24 2.42
N GLN A 71 1.90 -9.34 3.15
CA GLN A 71 1.75 -10.66 2.56
C GLN A 71 0.50 -10.73 1.64
N ASP A 72 -0.64 -10.21 2.10
CA ASP A 72 -1.88 -10.15 1.31
C ASP A 72 -1.67 -9.31 0.03
N CYS A 73 -0.96 -8.17 0.13
CA CYS A 73 -0.58 -7.39 -1.05
C CYS A 73 0.28 -8.21 -2.01
N LEU A 74 1.34 -8.87 -1.51
CA LEU A 74 2.27 -9.67 -2.32
C LEU A 74 1.54 -10.82 -3.02
N ASP A 75 0.63 -11.51 -2.34
CA ASP A 75 -0.14 -12.61 -2.91
C ASP A 75 -1.05 -12.17 -4.06
N LYS A 76 -1.62 -10.96 -3.98
CA LYS A 76 -2.44 -10.37 -5.05
C LYS A 76 -1.64 -9.98 -6.29
N ILE A 77 -0.35 -9.68 -6.13
CA ILE A 77 0.46 -9.11 -7.21
C ILE A 77 1.55 -10.05 -7.75
N LYS A 78 1.88 -11.14 -7.06
CA LYS A 78 3.08 -11.98 -7.35
C LYS A 78 3.14 -12.52 -8.77
N ASP A 79 2.01 -12.85 -9.36
CA ASP A 79 1.91 -13.45 -10.71
C ASP A 79 1.51 -12.42 -11.78
N LEU A 80 1.43 -11.13 -11.44
CA LEU A 80 1.04 -10.07 -12.36
C LEU A 80 2.25 -9.27 -12.84
N PRO A 81 2.32 -8.91 -14.13
CA PRO A 81 3.34 -7.97 -14.61
C PRO A 81 3.13 -6.58 -13.98
N ILE A 82 4.21 -5.84 -13.72
CA ILE A 82 4.16 -4.54 -13.02
C ILE A 82 3.25 -3.54 -13.73
N GLN A 83 3.20 -3.61 -15.07
CA GLN A 83 2.38 -2.76 -15.93
C GLN A 83 0.86 -3.00 -15.74
N VAL A 84 0.45 -4.16 -15.25
CA VAL A 84 -0.95 -4.47 -14.91
C VAL A 84 -1.32 -3.96 -13.52
N ILE A 85 -0.35 -3.96 -12.61
CA ILE A 85 -0.51 -3.47 -11.23
C ILE A 85 -0.58 -1.93 -11.24
N ILE A 86 0.31 -1.31 -12.01
CA ILE A 86 0.44 0.13 -12.18
C ILE A 86 0.43 0.43 -13.69
N PRO A 87 -0.75 0.77 -14.26
CA PRO A 87 -0.87 1.08 -15.67
C PRO A 87 0.02 2.26 -16.08
N TYR A 88 0.67 2.15 -17.25
CA TYR A 88 1.23 3.32 -17.93
C TYR A 88 0.10 4.11 -18.59
N ASP A 89 0.18 5.44 -18.59
CA ASP A 89 -0.69 6.27 -19.40
C ASP A 89 -0.46 5.92 -20.88
N THR A 90 -1.52 5.55 -21.59
CA THR A 90 -1.61 5.64 -23.06
C THR A 90 -1.97 7.05 -23.46
#